data_AF-K0TM78-F1
#
_entry.id   AF-K0TM78-F1
#
_cell.length_a   1.000
_cell.length_b   1.000
_cell.length_c   1.000
_cell.angle_alpha   90.00
_cell.angle_beta   90.00
_cell.angle_gamma   90.00
#
_symmetry.space_group_name_H-M   'P 1'
#
loop_
_entity.id
_entity.type
_entity.pdbx_description
1 polymer ?
#
loop_
_entity_poly.entity_id
_entity_poly.type
_entity_poly.pdbx_seq_one_letter_code
_entity_poly.pdbx_strand_id
1 'polypeptide(L)'
;QEITSQAKAAGQLAAVLDSQQSTPSSNGSIEAKEGPETIMLRQLRANGTNKLFLANEYLALVRRYPMKIRSVIFHIRRMCKELLEKYQLMEECVSCMSIQELEALLDRMQKYIENPDTFTFDQQKAKREKEAMSRKREEEGKRKRFEQRMMRKAKREGLPPEYYLKIGSEVPSVEMIVKLKSMPKEERLAAWKASHSQHCMNYHLEKEGCRRDRACAFLHVEARDKRRFDERDEVAG
;
A
#
# COMPACT_ATOMS: atom_id res chain seq x y z
N GLN A 1 11.51 18.70 62.73
CA GLN A 1 10.34 19.24 63.43
C GLN A 1 9.60 20.11 62.44
N GLU A 2 8.36 19.74 62.16
CA GLU A 2 7.23 20.56 61.64
C GLU A 2 7.56 21.47 60.44
N ILE A 3 7.00 21.23 59.25
CA ILE A 3 5.67 21.73 58.88
C ILE A 3 5.02 20.79 57.85
N THR A 4 3.92 20.15 58.27
CA THR A 4 2.94 19.48 57.42
C THR A 4 1.64 20.25 57.54
N SER A 5 1.28 21.04 56.53
CA SER A 5 -0.09 21.52 56.37
C SER A 5 -0.30 22.08 54.96
N GLN A 6 -0.97 21.33 54.09
CA GLN A 6 -2.08 21.84 53.29
C GLN A 6 -2.69 20.69 52.50
N ALA A 7 -3.81 20.21 53.06
CA ALA A 7 -4.76 19.34 52.41
C ALA A 7 -5.96 20.16 51.94
N LYS A 8 -6.66 19.61 50.94
CA LYS A 8 -8.07 19.82 50.59
C LYS A 8 -8.43 21.12 49.86
N ALA A 9 -8.62 20.97 48.55
CA ALA A 9 -9.74 21.56 47.83
C ALA A 9 -10.20 20.60 46.72
N ALA A 10 -10.99 19.60 47.11
CA ALA A 10 -11.85 18.83 46.21
C ALA A 10 -13.29 19.20 46.57
N GLY A 11 -14.00 19.82 45.63
CA GLY A 11 -15.36 20.31 45.85
C GLY A 11 -16.07 20.66 44.55
N GLN A 12 -16.95 19.73 44.14
CA GLN A 12 -18.26 19.98 43.53
C GLN A 12 -18.33 20.69 42.16
N LEU A 13 -18.60 19.89 41.13
CA LEU A 13 -19.53 20.24 40.05
C LEU A 13 -20.10 18.95 39.46
N ALA A 14 -21.14 18.45 40.13
CA ALA A 14 -22.06 17.46 39.61
C ALA A 14 -23.41 18.13 39.34
N ALA A 15 -24.08 17.66 38.29
CA ALA A 15 -25.51 17.82 38.00
C ALA A 15 -25.99 19.20 37.54
N VAL A 16 -25.91 19.44 36.23
CA VAL A 16 -26.85 20.32 35.52
C VAL A 16 -27.21 19.70 34.16
N LEU A 17 -28.48 19.27 34.08
CA LEU A 17 -29.34 19.14 32.90
C LEU A 17 -29.22 17.89 32.01
N ASP A 18 -29.84 16.84 32.54
CA ASP A 18 -30.70 15.90 31.84
C ASP A 18 -32.03 16.60 31.46
N SER A 19 -32.22 16.95 30.18
CA SER A 19 -33.52 17.25 29.56
C SER A 19 -33.34 17.75 28.13
N GLN A 20 -33.58 16.86 27.15
CA GLN A 20 -34.54 17.08 26.05
C GLN A 20 -34.48 15.89 25.07
N GLN A 21 -35.34 14.90 25.35
CA GLN A 21 -35.85 13.96 24.36
C GLN A 21 -37.10 14.57 23.72
N SER A 22 -37.05 14.93 22.43
CA SER A 22 -38.23 15.00 21.54
C SER A 22 -37.84 15.38 20.09
N THR A 23 -37.71 14.35 19.23
CA THR A 23 -38.21 14.15 17.84
C THR A 23 -38.31 15.35 16.86
N PRO A 24 -38.07 15.20 15.52
CA PRO A 24 -38.58 14.07 14.72
C PRO A 24 -37.62 13.44 13.70
N SER A 25 -37.85 12.13 13.53
CA SER A 25 -37.43 11.32 12.39
C SER A 25 -38.18 11.80 11.15
N SER A 26 -37.53 12.65 10.35
CA SER A 26 -37.96 13.00 9.00
C SER A 26 -37.03 12.29 8.03
N ASN A 27 -37.39 11.05 7.67
CA ASN A 27 -36.90 10.37 6.47
C ASN A 27 -37.50 11.06 5.23
N GLY A 28 -37.14 12.34 5.04
CA GLY A 28 -37.32 13.03 3.78
C GLY A 28 -36.23 12.55 2.84
N SER A 29 -36.52 11.54 2.05
CA SER A 29 -35.74 11.22 0.86
C SER A 29 -35.84 12.41 -0.09
N ILE A 30 -34.95 13.39 0.09
CA ILE A 30 -34.69 14.44 -0.87
C ILE A 30 -34.04 13.73 -2.05
N GLU A 31 -34.85 13.26 -2.99
CA GLU A 31 -34.39 12.92 -4.33
C GLU A 31 -33.90 14.23 -4.96
N ALA A 32 -32.63 14.56 -4.69
CA ALA A 32 -31.94 15.62 -5.39
C ALA A 32 -32.01 15.26 -6.88
N LYS A 33 -32.78 16.04 -7.65
CA LYS A 33 -32.82 15.90 -9.11
C LYS A 33 -31.42 16.15 -9.63
N GLU A 34 -30.72 15.08 -9.97
CA GLU A 34 -29.38 15.10 -10.56
C GLU A 34 -29.47 15.58 -12.02
N GLY A 35 -29.76 16.87 -12.18
CA GLY A 35 -29.49 17.55 -13.43
C GLY A 35 -27.98 17.79 -13.57
N PRO A 36 -27.46 17.85 -14.81
CA PRO A 36 -26.08 18.27 -15.04
C PRO A 36 -25.89 19.69 -14.48
N GLU A 37 -25.04 19.83 -13.48
CA GLU A 37 -24.71 21.13 -12.88
C GLU A 37 -23.85 21.93 -13.86
N THR A 38 -24.36 23.07 -14.33
CA THR A 38 -23.61 23.98 -15.18
C THR A 38 -22.67 24.84 -14.34
N ILE A 39 -21.37 24.55 -14.40
CA ILE A 39 -20.31 25.31 -13.75
C ILE A 39 -19.69 26.30 -14.75
N MET A 40 -19.40 27.53 -14.32
CA MET A 40 -18.71 28.49 -15.19
C MET A 40 -17.28 28.05 -15.50
N LEU A 41 -16.82 28.22 -16.76
CA LEU A 41 -15.47 27.84 -17.18
C LEU A 41 -14.36 28.47 -16.31
N ARG A 42 -14.58 29.70 -15.82
CA ARG A 42 -13.65 30.37 -14.89
C ARG A 42 -13.54 29.63 -13.55
N GLN A 43 -14.66 29.18 -12.99
CA GLN A 43 -14.70 28.38 -11.77
C GLN A 43 -14.03 27.02 -12.01
N LEU A 44 -14.30 26.37 -13.15
CA LEU A 44 -13.65 25.11 -13.51
C LEU A 44 -12.11 25.23 -13.54
N ARG A 45 -11.58 26.31 -14.12
CA ARG A 45 -10.13 26.58 -14.13
C ARG A 45 -9.59 26.82 -12.71
N ALA A 46 -10.28 27.62 -11.91
CA ALA A 46 -9.90 27.87 -10.52
C ALA A 46 -9.87 26.56 -9.71
N ASN A 47 -10.91 25.73 -9.84
CA ASN A 47 -11.02 24.44 -9.16
C ASN A 47 -9.92 23.47 -9.63
N GLY A 48 -9.60 23.43 -10.93
CA GLY A 48 -8.53 22.59 -11.47
C GLY A 48 -7.12 22.96 -10.98
N THR A 49 -6.92 24.22 -10.57
CA THR A 49 -5.66 24.66 -9.94
C THR A 49 -5.56 24.25 -8.47
N ASN A 50 -6.68 24.17 -7.76
CA ASN A 50 -6.69 23.75 -6.35
C ASN A 50 -6.72 22.21 -6.24
N LYS A 51 -5.54 21.61 -6.07
CA LYS A 51 -5.39 20.15 -5.97
C LYS A 51 -6.14 19.54 -4.78
N LEU A 52 -6.27 20.29 -3.69
CA LEU A 52 -6.96 19.81 -2.49
C LEU A 52 -8.49 19.79 -2.71
N PHE A 53 -9.02 20.80 -3.40
CA PHE A 53 -10.42 20.82 -3.82
C PHE A 53 -10.74 19.62 -4.74
N LEU A 54 -9.91 19.37 -5.76
CA LEU A 54 -10.07 18.22 -6.66
C LEU A 54 -10.03 16.88 -5.91
N ALA A 55 -9.16 16.76 -4.89
CA ALA A 55 -9.08 15.56 -4.06
C ALA A 55 -10.35 15.34 -3.23
N ASN A 56 -10.95 16.40 -2.68
CA ASN A 56 -12.22 16.33 -1.95
C ASN A 56 -13.39 15.96 -2.88
N GLU A 57 -13.49 16.56 -4.08
CA GLU A 57 -14.49 16.18 -5.09
C GLU A 57 -14.35 14.69 -5.47
N TYR A 58 -13.12 14.23 -5.65
CA TYR A 58 -12.84 12.83 -5.93
C TYR A 58 -13.29 11.91 -4.78
N LEU A 59 -13.07 12.26 -3.51
CA LEU A 59 -13.59 11.47 -2.38
C LEU A 59 -15.12 11.45 -2.33
N ALA A 60 -15.78 12.56 -2.67
CA ALA A 60 -17.24 12.60 -2.79
C ALA A 60 -17.74 11.64 -3.88
N LEU A 61 -17.05 11.57 -5.04
CA LEU A 61 -17.36 10.59 -6.08
C LEU A 61 -17.12 9.15 -5.62
N VAL A 62 -16.03 8.88 -4.89
CA VAL A 62 -15.73 7.54 -4.37
C VAL A 62 -16.78 7.07 -3.35
N ARG A 63 -17.34 7.98 -2.54
CA ARG A 63 -18.46 7.63 -1.65
C ARG A 63 -19.69 7.15 -2.42
N ARG A 64 -19.96 7.78 -3.55
CA ARG A 64 -21.08 7.42 -4.43
C ARG A 64 -20.80 6.16 -5.26
N TYR A 65 -19.56 5.99 -5.67
CA TYR A 65 -19.09 4.88 -6.50
C TYR A 65 -17.92 4.18 -5.78
N PRO A 66 -18.21 3.22 -4.88
CA PRO A 66 -17.20 2.60 -4.04
C PRO A 66 -16.05 1.99 -4.84
N MET A 67 -14.82 2.28 -4.39
CA MET A 67 -13.61 1.76 -5.00
C MET A 67 -12.68 1.12 -3.96
N LYS A 68 -11.76 0.28 -4.42
CA LYS A 68 -10.71 -0.29 -3.57
C LYS A 68 -9.86 0.84 -2.98
N ILE A 69 -9.70 0.88 -1.66
CA ILE A 69 -8.99 1.95 -0.94
C ILE A 69 -7.58 2.20 -1.47
N ARG A 70 -6.86 1.16 -1.88
CA ARG A 70 -5.51 1.29 -2.50
C ARG A 70 -5.52 2.16 -3.76
N SER A 71 -6.55 2.05 -4.59
CA SER A 71 -6.71 2.90 -5.77
C SER A 71 -7.02 4.34 -5.38
N VAL A 72 -7.86 4.54 -4.36
CA VAL A 72 -8.19 5.87 -3.82
C VAL A 72 -6.93 6.57 -3.32
N ILE A 73 -6.13 5.90 -2.47
CA ILE A 73 -4.84 6.40 -1.96
C ILE A 73 -3.90 6.76 -3.10
N PHE A 74 -3.81 5.91 -4.14
CA PHE A 74 -2.96 6.18 -5.30
C PHE A 74 -3.32 7.50 -6.00
N HIS A 75 -4.62 7.74 -6.23
CA HIS A 75 -5.09 8.96 -6.87
C HIS A 75 -4.90 10.19 -6.00
N ILE A 76 -5.25 10.11 -4.71
CA ILE A 76 -5.02 11.20 -3.74
C ILE A 76 -3.53 11.57 -3.68
N ARG A 77 -2.65 10.58 -3.56
CA ARG A 77 -1.20 10.81 -3.55
C ARG A 77 -0.71 11.51 -4.81
N ARG A 78 -1.26 11.16 -5.98
CA ARG A 78 -0.87 11.78 -7.25
C ARG A 78 -1.37 13.21 -7.38
N MET A 79 -2.61 13.49 -6.98
CA MET A 79 -3.19 14.84 -7.03
C MET A 79 -2.52 15.78 -6.04
N CYS A 80 -2.29 15.31 -4.82
CA CYS A 80 -1.83 16.11 -3.69
C CYS A 80 -0.33 15.98 -3.39
N LYS A 81 0.48 15.42 -4.31
CA LYS A 81 1.89 15.07 -4.06
C LYS A 81 2.68 16.22 -3.41
N GLU A 82 2.61 17.41 -3.99
CA GLU A 82 3.37 18.58 -3.55
C GLU A 82 2.99 19.01 -2.13
N LEU A 83 1.69 19.00 -1.81
CA LEU A 83 1.20 19.36 -0.49
C LEU A 83 1.53 18.28 0.55
N LEU A 84 1.43 17.00 0.18
CA LEU A 84 1.81 15.86 1.05
C LEU A 84 3.30 15.90 1.39
N GLU A 85 4.16 16.26 0.42
CA GLU A 85 5.60 16.43 0.65
C GLU A 85 5.89 17.69 1.50
N LYS A 86 5.24 18.81 1.20
CA LYS A 86 5.40 20.07 1.95
C LYS A 86 5.06 19.91 3.44
N TYR A 87 3.99 19.21 3.75
CA TYR A 87 3.51 19.00 5.12
C TYR A 87 3.93 17.65 5.74
N GLN A 88 4.81 16.89 5.08
CA GLN A 88 5.31 15.58 5.54
C GLN A 88 4.19 14.57 5.87
N LEU A 89 3.09 14.58 5.12
CA LEU A 89 1.92 13.70 5.31
C LEU A 89 1.91 12.49 4.37
N MET A 90 2.98 12.27 3.61
CA MET A 90 3.07 11.20 2.60
C MET A 90 2.91 9.80 3.21
N GLU A 91 3.58 9.52 4.33
CA GLU A 91 3.51 8.24 5.04
C GLU A 91 2.09 7.99 5.56
N GLU A 92 1.48 9.01 6.18
CA GLU A 92 0.14 8.95 6.74
C GLU A 92 -0.90 8.66 5.65
N CYS A 93 -0.79 9.33 4.50
CA CYS A 93 -1.66 9.08 3.35
C CYS A 93 -1.58 7.63 2.82
N VAL A 94 -0.38 7.03 2.82
CA VAL A 94 -0.19 5.65 2.39
C VAL A 94 -0.69 4.65 3.44
N SER A 95 -0.64 5.01 4.72
CA SER A 95 -1.11 4.16 5.83
C SER A 95 -2.63 4.16 6.03
N CYS A 96 -3.36 5.09 5.40
CA CYS A 96 -4.82 5.14 5.52
C CYS A 96 -5.47 3.80 5.12
N MET A 97 -6.42 3.35 5.92
CA MET A 97 -7.18 2.11 5.69
C MET A 97 -8.64 2.37 5.30
N SER A 98 -9.10 3.61 5.44
CA SER A 98 -10.49 4.00 5.22
C SER A 98 -10.61 5.35 4.49
N ILE A 99 -11.80 5.64 3.94
CA ILE A 99 -12.08 6.93 3.29
C ILE A 99 -12.11 8.04 4.35
N GLN A 100 -12.62 7.75 5.54
CA GLN A 100 -12.71 8.68 6.66
C GLN A 100 -11.32 9.16 7.12
N GLU A 101 -10.35 8.26 7.17
CA GLU A 101 -8.96 8.63 7.48
C GLU A 101 -8.34 9.55 6.40
N LEU A 102 -8.66 9.31 5.13
CA LEU A 102 -8.21 10.17 4.03
C LEU A 102 -8.85 11.56 4.11
N GLU A 103 -10.15 11.64 4.42
CA GLU A 103 -10.85 12.92 4.63
C GLU A 103 -10.23 13.70 5.80
N ALA A 104 -10.02 13.05 6.94
CA ALA A 104 -9.35 13.66 8.08
C ALA A 104 -7.92 14.12 7.75
N LEU A 105 -7.22 13.42 6.86
CA LEU A 105 -5.91 13.84 6.36
C LEU A 105 -6.01 15.09 5.46
N LEU A 106 -6.97 15.14 4.53
CA LEU A 106 -7.19 16.32 3.67
C LEU A 106 -7.64 17.53 4.48
N ASP A 107 -8.46 17.34 5.52
CA ASP A 107 -8.87 18.39 6.45
C ASP A 107 -7.67 18.96 7.22
N ARG A 108 -6.73 18.11 7.65
CA ARG A 108 -5.48 18.57 8.28
C ARG A 108 -4.63 19.37 7.30
N MET A 109 -4.54 18.95 6.04
CA MET A 109 -3.85 19.72 5.00
C MET A 109 -4.50 21.08 4.79
N GLN A 110 -5.82 21.15 4.74
CA GLN A 110 -6.57 22.40 4.61
C GLN A 110 -6.24 23.34 5.77
N LYS A 111 -6.25 22.85 7.00
CA LYS A 111 -5.88 23.63 8.21
C LYS A 111 -4.46 24.19 8.14
N TYR A 112 -3.50 23.42 7.62
CA TYR A 112 -2.11 23.89 7.43
C TYR A 112 -1.95 24.91 6.28
N ILE A 113 -2.86 24.89 5.30
CA ILE A 113 -2.90 25.91 4.23
C ILE A 113 -3.48 27.22 4.77
N GLU A 114 -4.57 27.12 5.52
CA GLU A 114 -5.25 28.28 6.12
C GLU A 114 -4.42 28.93 7.22
N ASN A 115 -3.74 28.12 8.05
CA ASN A 115 -2.94 28.57 9.18
C ASN A 115 -1.52 27.97 9.12
N PRO A 116 -0.61 28.54 8.31
CA PRO A 116 0.75 28.02 8.13
C PRO A 116 1.54 27.88 9.43
N ASP A 117 1.29 28.74 10.42
CA ASP A 117 2.00 28.74 11.71
C ASP A 117 1.69 27.52 12.58
N THR A 118 0.60 26.80 12.28
CA THR A 118 0.24 25.57 13.01
C THR A 118 1.08 24.37 12.58
N PHE A 119 1.80 24.48 11.46
CA PHE A 119 2.65 23.41 10.95
C PHE A 119 4.11 23.59 11.40
N THR A 120 4.62 22.59 12.12
CA THR A 120 6.04 22.52 12.49
C THR A 120 6.71 21.42 11.68
N PHE A 121 7.71 21.79 10.87
CA PHE A 121 8.47 20.84 10.07
C PHE A 121 9.35 19.93 10.95
N ASP A 122 9.14 18.63 10.89
CA ASP A 122 9.92 17.62 11.61
C ASP A 122 11.18 17.24 10.82
N GLN A 123 12.31 17.81 11.22
CA GLN A 123 13.61 17.52 10.61
C GLN A 123 14.03 16.05 10.76
N GLN A 124 13.65 15.38 11.86
CA GLN A 124 13.99 13.98 12.07
C GLN A 124 13.20 13.07 11.14
N LYS A 125 11.91 13.35 10.93
CA LYS A 125 11.08 12.65 9.93
C LYS A 125 11.66 12.81 8.52
N ALA A 126 11.98 14.05 8.11
CA ALA A 126 12.59 14.31 6.80
C ALA A 126 13.92 13.57 6.62
N LYS A 127 14.77 13.53 7.65
CA LYS A 127 16.04 12.78 7.63
C LYS A 127 15.81 11.28 7.45
N ARG A 128 14.89 10.69 8.22
CA ARG A 128 14.54 9.26 8.11
C ARG A 128 14.00 8.92 6.72
N GLU A 129 13.11 9.73 6.16
CA GLU A 129 12.57 9.54 4.81
C GLU A 129 13.67 9.62 3.73
N LYS A 130 14.57 10.60 3.85
CA LYS A 130 15.71 10.75 2.94
C LYS A 130 16.66 9.55 3.01
N GLU A 131 16.96 9.06 4.21
CA GLU A 131 17.79 7.87 4.42
C GLU A 131 17.12 6.61 3.87
N ALA A 132 15.82 6.43 4.11
CA ALA A 132 15.04 5.31 3.55
C ALA A 132 15.05 5.32 2.02
N MET A 133 14.87 6.50 1.40
CA MET A 133 14.95 6.66 -0.05
C MET A 133 16.36 6.40 -0.59
N SER A 134 17.41 6.83 0.12
CA SER A 134 18.80 6.53 -0.27
C SER A 134 19.08 5.04 -0.24
N ARG A 135 18.68 4.36 0.86
CA ARG A 135 18.84 2.92 1.01
C ARG A 135 18.14 2.14 -0.09
N LYS A 136 16.91 2.51 -0.42
CA LYS A 136 16.14 1.91 -1.52
C LYS A 136 16.85 2.08 -2.88
N ARG A 137 17.40 3.27 -3.15
CA ARG A 137 18.19 3.54 -4.37
C ARG A 137 19.46 2.71 -4.43
N GLU A 138 20.15 2.52 -3.30
CA GLU A 138 21.35 1.69 -3.22
C GLU A 138 21.04 0.21 -3.47
N GLU A 139 19.97 -0.31 -2.87
CA GLU A 139 19.52 -1.70 -3.08
C GLU A 139 19.11 -1.94 -4.53
N GLU A 140 18.33 -1.04 -5.12
CA GLU A 140 17.96 -1.12 -6.54
C GLU A 140 19.21 -1.01 -7.44
N GLY A 141 20.17 -0.16 -7.08
CA GLY A 141 21.46 -0.04 -7.76
C GLY A 141 22.30 -1.32 -7.69
N LYS A 142 22.33 -2.00 -6.54
CA LYS A 142 22.98 -3.31 -6.37
C LYS A 142 22.35 -4.36 -7.27
N ARG A 143 21.01 -4.41 -7.34
CA ARG A 143 20.26 -5.31 -8.23
C ARG A 143 20.59 -5.05 -9.70
N LYS A 144 20.54 -3.80 -10.16
CA LYS A 144 20.90 -3.43 -11.54
C LYS A 144 22.33 -3.84 -11.89
N ARG A 145 23.30 -3.62 -10.99
CA ARG A 145 24.70 -4.05 -11.20
C ARG A 145 24.81 -5.57 -11.30
N PHE A 146 24.08 -6.31 -10.47
CA PHE A 146 24.02 -7.77 -10.53
C PHE A 146 23.44 -8.24 -11.87
N GLU A 147 22.29 -7.71 -12.27
CA GLU A 147 21.62 -8.03 -13.53
C GLU A 147 22.55 -7.77 -14.73
N GLN A 148 23.19 -6.59 -14.77
CA GLN A 148 24.17 -6.26 -15.80
C GLN A 148 25.41 -7.18 -15.80
N ARG A 149 25.87 -7.64 -14.63
CA ARG A 149 26.97 -8.63 -14.56
C ARG A 149 26.53 -9.98 -15.14
N MET A 150 25.33 -10.43 -14.82
CA MET A 150 24.78 -11.69 -15.33
C MET A 150 24.55 -11.64 -16.84
N MET A 151 23.99 -10.54 -17.36
CA MET A 151 23.82 -10.34 -18.81
C MET A 151 25.15 -10.33 -19.55
N ARG A 152 26.17 -9.64 -19.01
CA ARG A 152 27.53 -9.66 -19.59
C ARG A 152 28.16 -11.05 -19.58
N LYS A 153 27.92 -11.83 -18.52
CA LYS A 153 28.37 -13.21 -18.43
C LYS A 153 27.71 -14.08 -19.51
N ALA A 154 26.39 -14.03 -19.63
CA ALA A 154 25.65 -14.74 -20.68
C ALA A 154 26.17 -14.40 -22.08
N LYS A 155 26.36 -13.11 -22.36
CA LYS A 155 26.90 -12.64 -23.64
C LYS A 155 28.30 -13.19 -23.94
N ARG A 156 29.20 -13.28 -22.95
CA ARG A 156 30.54 -13.85 -23.13
C ARG A 156 30.52 -15.34 -23.45
N GLU A 157 29.50 -16.05 -22.99
CA GLU A 157 29.33 -17.49 -23.20
C GLU A 157 28.44 -17.82 -24.41
N GLY A 158 28.00 -16.81 -25.18
CA GLY A 158 27.13 -17.00 -26.34
C GLY A 158 25.68 -17.38 -25.98
N LEU A 159 25.27 -17.15 -24.73
CA LEU A 159 23.92 -17.45 -24.24
C LEU A 159 23.00 -16.23 -24.39
N PRO A 160 21.66 -16.41 -24.41
CA PRO A 160 20.70 -15.31 -24.38
C PRO A 160 20.97 -14.37 -23.18
N PRO A 161 20.89 -13.03 -23.33
CA PRO A 161 21.27 -12.09 -22.27
C PRO A 161 20.57 -12.34 -20.92
N GLU A 162 19.33 -12.80 -20.95
CA GLU A 162 18.52 -13.06 -19.76
C GLU A 162 18.70 -14.47 -19.19
N TYR A 163 19.53 -15.33 -19.80
CA TYR A 163 19.70 -16.74 -19.43
C TYR A 163 19.91 -16.89 -17.92
N TYR A 164 20.94 -16.26 -17.37
CA TYR A 164 21.27 -16.34 -15.94
C TYR A 164 20.24 -15.70 -15.01
N LEU A 165 19.41 -14.78 -15.49
CA LEU A 165 18.33 -14.18 -14.71
C LEU A 165 17.08 -15.06 -14.69
N LYS A 166 16.89 -15.85 -15.75
CA LYS A 166 15.75 -16.76 -15.93
C LYS A 166 16.01 -18.18 -15.44
N ILE A 167 17.25 -18.59 -15.21
CA ILE A 167 17.55 -19.91 -14.63
C ILE A 167 16.77 -20.07 -13.31
N GLY A 168 15.96 -21.12 -13.23
CA GLY A 168 15.18 -21.41 -12.04
C GLY A 168 13.86 -20.65 -11.92
N SER A 169 13.54 -19.73 -12.84
CA SER A 169 12.35 -18.88 -12.78
C SER A 169 11.10 -19.51 -13.42
N GLU A 170 11.27 -20.56 -14.22
CA GLU A 170 10.16 -21.25 -14.87
C GLU A 170 9.19 -21.79 -13.82
N VAL A 171 7.89 -21.53 -13.98
CA VAL A 171 6.87 -22.00 -13.03
C VAL A 171 6.71 -23.52 -13.21
N PRO A 172 6.84 -24.32 -12.14
CA PRO A 172 6.72 -25.77 -12.25
C PRO A 172 5.30 -26.18 -12.69
N SER A 173 5.18 -26.91 -13.80
CA SER A 173 3.88 -27.39 -14.27
C SER A 173 3.29 -28.47 -13.35
N VAL A 174 1.97 -28.65 -13.38
CA VAL A 174 1.29 -29.70 -12.58
C VAL A 174 1.84 -31.09 -12.90
N GLU A 175 2.05 -31.39 -14.19
CA GLU A 175 2.62 -32.66 -14.64
C GLU A 175 4.04 -32.87 -14.09
N MET A 176 4.84 -31.81 -14.07
CA MET A 176 6.19 -31.86 -13.52
C MET A 176 6.17 -32.07 -12.00
N ILE A 177 5.28 -31.41 -11.27
CA ILE A 177 5.09 -31.63 -9.82
C ILE A 177 4.72 -33.09 -9.54
N VAL A 178 3.80 -33.67 -10.32
CA VAL A 178 3.42 -35.09 -10.19
C VAL A 178 4.63 -36.00 -10.44
N LYS A 179 5.39 -35.75 -11.51
CA LYS A 179 6.63 -36.48 -11.82
C LYS A 179 7.64 -36.37 -10.69
N LEU A 180 7.90 -35.17 -10.17
CA LEU A 180 8.83 -34.93 -9.07
C LEU A 180 8.40 -35.60 -7.76
N LYS A 181 7.10 -35.66 -7.46
CA LYS A 181 6.56 -36.39 -6.29
C LYS A 181 6.83 -37.89 -6.37
N SER A 182 6.90 -38.46 -7.58
CA SER A 182 7.22 -39.88 -7.79
C SER A 182 8.71 -40.21 -7.72
N MET A 183 9.59 -39.21 -7.87
CA MET A 183 11.05 -39.40 -7.83
C MET A 183 11.59 -39.57 -6.40
N PRO A 184 12.73 -40.28 -6.23
CA PRO A 184 13.50 -40.27 -4.99
C PRO A 184 13.90 -38.85 -4.57
N LYS A 185 14.08 -38.64 -3.27
CA LYS A 185 14.35 -37.30 -2.71
C LYS A 185 15.60 -36.64 -3.29
N GLU A 186 16.65 -37.40 -3.56
CA GLU A 186 17.92 -36.88 -4.07
C GLU A 186 17.80 -36.43 -5.53
N GLU A 187 17.23 -37.26 -6.40
CA GLU A 187 16.98 -36.94 -7.82
C GLU A 187 16.01 -35.77 -7.97
N ARG A 188 14.97 -35.74 -7.12
CA ARG A 188 13.99 -34.65 -7.06
C ARG A 188 14.65 -33.29 -6.82
N LEU A 189 15.60 -33.21 -5.90
CA LEU A 189 16.31 -31.96 -5.60
C LEU A 189 17.21 -31.53 -6.77
N ALA A 190 17.87 -32.48 -7.44
CA ALA A 190 18.69 -32.19 -8.61
C ALA A 190 17.85 -31.66 -9.78
N ALA A 191 16.74 -32.33 -10.09
CA ALA A 191 15.79 -31.91 -11.11
C ALA A 191 15.16 -30.54 -10.78
N TRP A 192 14.83 -30.30 -9.51
CA TRP A 192 14.31 -29.00 -9.07
C TRP A 192 15.33 -27.87 -9.25
N LYS A 193 16.59 -28.09 -8.87
CA LYS A 193 17.64 -27.08 -8.96
C LYS A 193 17.96 -26.68 -10.40
N ALA A 194 17.75 -27.56 -11.37
CA ALA A 194 18.01 -27.30 -12.78
C ALA A 194 17.06 -26.24 -13.36
N SER A 195 15.75 -26.35 -13.07
CA SER A 195 14.72 -25.55 -13.76
C SER A 195 13.91 -24.64 -12.84
N HIS A 196 13.84 -24.92 -11.53
CA HIS A 196 12.93 -24.26 -10.57
C HIS A 196 13.62 -23.80 -9.28
N SER A 197 14.93 -23.54 -9.33
CA SER A 197 15.70 -23.15 -8.13
C SER A 197 15.23 -21.86 -7.45
N GLN A 198 14.43 -21.02 -8.12
CA GLN A 198 13.84 -19.82 -7.52
C GLN A 198 12.49 -20.10 -6.81
N HIS A 199 11.87 -21.25 -7.04
CA HIS A 199 10.58 -21.65 -6.47
C HIS A 199 10.76 -22.50 -5.21
N CYS A 200 9.80 -22.39 -4.29
CA CYS A 200 9.85 -23.14 -3.03
C CYS A 200 9.45 -24.60 -3.25
N MET A 201 10.43 -25.52 -3.18
CA MET A 201 10.17 -26.94 -3.37
C MET A 201 9.13 -27.50 -2.39
N ASN A 202 9.18 -27.10 -1.12
CA ASN A 202 8.24 -27.57 -0.10
C ASN A 202 6.81 -27.11 -0.40
N TYR A 203 6.65 -25.88 -0.87
CA TYR A 203 5.35 -25.34 -1.23
C TYR A 203 4.65 -26.20 -2.31
N HIS A 204 5.39 -26.58 -3.35
CA HIS A 204 4.83 -27.34 -4.46
C HIS A 204 4.73 -28.86 -4.19
N LEU A 205 5.63 -29.42 -3.39
CA LEU A 205 5.75 -30.88 -3.23
C LEU A 205 5.17 -31.43 -1.93
N GLU A 206 5.13 -30.66 -0.84
CA GLU A 206 4.57 -31.11 0.45
C GLU A 206 3.05 -30.91 0.49
N LYS A 207 2.31 -31.86 1.07
CA LYS A 207 0.85 -31.79 1.17
C LYS A 207 0.37 -30.63 2.06
N GLU A 208 1.18 -30.28 3.07
CA GLU A 208 0.94 -29.16 3.99
C GLU A 208 1.38 -27.81 3.41
N GLY A 209 2.04 -27.80 2.23
CA GLY A 209 2.67 -26.60 1.67
C GLY A 209 3.87 -26.10 2.49
N CYS A 210 4.32 -24.88 2.21
CA CYS A 210 5.46 -24.30 2.92
C CYS A 210 5.01 -23.60 4.22
N ARG A 211 5.52 -24.06 5.37
CA ARG A 211 5.23 -23.47 6.68
C ARG A 211 5.63 -22.00 6.85
N ARG A 212 6.54 -21.49 6.01
CA ARG A 212 7.00 -20.09 6.06
C ARG A 212 6.05 -19.14 5.34
N ASP A 213 5.16 -19.65 4.49
CA ASP A 213 4.21 -18.85 3.70
C ASP A 213 4.88 -17.59 3.11
N ARG A 214 4.36 -16.39 3.41
CA ARG A 214 4.88 -15.09 2.92
C ARG A 214 6.27 -14.71 3.42
N ALA A 215 6.82 -15.42 4.41
CA ALA A 215 8.20 -15.23 4.87
C ALA A 215 9.21 -16.13 4.14
N CYS A 216 8.77 -16.91 3.14
CA CYS A 216 9.66 -17.76 2.38
C CYS A 216 10.51 -16.94 1.39
N ALA A 217 11.82 -17.19 1.36
CA ALA A 217 12.74 -16.53 0.43
C ALA A 217 12.64 -17.04 -1.03
N PHE A 218 11.80 -18.04 -1.28
CA PHE A 218 11.58 -18.65 -2.59
C PHE A 218 10.15 -18.37 -3.03
N LEU A 219 9.93 -18.27 -4.34
CA LEU A 219 8.63 -17.95 -4.92
C LEU A 219 7.60 -19.04 -4.59
N HIS A 220 6.41 -18.62 -4.15
CA HIS A 220 5.22 -19.46 -4.04
C HIS A 220 4.28 -19.07 -5.19
N VAL A 221 3.94 -20.05 -6.04
CA VAL A 221 3.01 -19.83 -7.16
C VAL A 221 1.83 -20.78 -7.02
N GLU A 222 0.62 -20.21 -6.94
CA GLU A 222 -0.64 -20.97 -6.92
C GLU A 222 -1.17 -21.12 -8.35
N ALA A 223 -1.54 -22.35 -8.73
CA ALA A 223 -2.27 -22.55 -9.96
C ALA A 223 -3.71 -22.06 -9.75
N ARG A 224 -4.17 -21.08 -10.53
CA ARG A 224 -5.59 -20.67 -10.49
C ARG A 224 -6.52 -21.78 -10.95
N ASP A 225 -6.09 -22.56 -11.95
CA ASP A 225 -6.84 -23.69 -12.46
C ASP A 225 -6.16 -25.00 -12.08
N LYS A 226 -6.96 -26.03 -11.73
CA LYS A 226 -6.49 -27.38 -11.33
C LYS A 226 -5.56 -28.08 -12.34
N ARG A 227 -5.32 -27.49 -13.51
CA ARG A 227 -4.61 -28.12 -14.63
C ARG A 227 -3.53 -27.25 -15.29
N ARG A 228 -3.48 -25.93 -15.06
CA ARG A 228 -2.52 -25.06 -15.76
C ARG A 228 -2.16 -23.84 -14.92
N PHE A 229 -0.88 -23.48 -14.95
CA PHE A 229 -0.40 -22.19 -14.48
C PHE A 229 -0.45 -21.21 -15.65
N ASP A 230 -1.06 -20.05 -15.44
CA ASP A 230 -1.08 -18.94 -16.39
C ASP A 230 -0.03 -17.88 -15.97
N GLU A 231 0.54 -17.15 -16.93
CA GLU A 231 1.43 -16.01 -16.64
C GLU A 231 0.74 -14.93 -15.80
N ARG A 232 -0.59 -14.95 -15.71
CA ARG A 232 -1.43 -14.06 -14.90
C ARG A 232 -1.64 -14.52 -13.45
N ASP A 233 -1.11 -15.67 -13.06
CA ASP A 233 -1.28 -16.20 -11.70
C ASP A 233 -0.55 -15.32 -10.67
N GLU A 234 -1.17 -15.16 -9.49
CA GLU A 234 -0.62 -14.33 -8.43
C GLU A 234 0.61 -15.02 -7.82
N VAL A 235 1.77 -14.40 -7.97
CA VAL A 235 3.01 -14.83 -7.32
C VAL A 235 3.01 -14.22 -5.91
N ALA A 236 2.83 -15.06 -4.90
CA ALA A 236 3.06 -14.66 -3.51
C ALA A 236 4.57 -14.74 -3.24
N GLY A 237 5.18 -13.57 -3.02
CA GLY A 237 6.58 -13.41 -2.64
C GLY A 237 6.75 -12.26 -1.67
#